data_AF-A0A132I024-F1
#
_entry.id   AF-A0A132I024-F1
#
_cell.length_a   1.000
_cell.length_b   1.000
_cell.length_c   1.000
_cell.angle_alpha   90.00
_cell.angle_beta   90.00
_cell.angle_gamma   90.00
#
_symmetry.space_group_name_H-M   'P 1'
#
loop_
_entity.id
_entity.type
_entity.pdbx_description
1 polymer ?
#
loop_
_entity_poly.entity_id
_entity_poly.type
_entity_poly.pdbx_seq_one_letter_code
_entity_poly.pdbx_strand_id
1 'polypeptide(L)'
;MMKTLRILFLVLLTICTPVRRLLADDFNVTVELARDVAAYTVAIERGSEKYDVSSARLVYQINNPVLGIPAAYFFNVGHDGYAIVAGHKASLPLIGFSVDDTLRVDDMAPAMLWWVESYAEMIAGAQLQHLPPSDAVAKRWQEYEGHTLDASAGKATNWLIDDKWDQGTATNPTYNLYCPVHYHQFCVTGCVATALAQIVHYWQYPNVGRYTKAYYPTYTVDGEDGIRTSAVATTISFNQTHYDYENMPASLYSTNDSVEIKAVAQLMFHIGVAVDADYGVDGTSAVSADVPSAMKRYFKYKNSTQVFRSSFSDNGWIDTLRYSIDHKAPLYFSASSPEGGDIHANGHAFICHGYHPSSTNYFRMNWGWGGSGDGWYNMASIDGLNPPSGGSGRYNFNTRQAVLMGMTPPDDSNRFAGVSVPVDAVLHAAYPNPAAYQVMIPYSLQQNSSAVMQVFDVTGRQMEQRVLVPGEGEVRINVTAYPKGIYLYRVQGGAMRKFVVQ
;
A
#
# COMPACT_ATOMS: atom_id res chain seq x y z
N MET A 1 27.82 45.40 69.22
CA MET A 1 28.84 44.40 68.85
C MET A 1 28.39 43.66 67.59
N MET A 2 28.78 44.22 66.44
CA MET A 2 29.09 43.55 65.15
C MET A 2 27.95 42.89 64.34
N LYS A 3 27.79 43.06 63.02
CA LYS A 3 28.48 43.84 61.96
C LYS A 3 27.58 43.75 60.69
N THR A 4 27.38 44.88 59.97
CA THR A 4 27.39 45.10 58.47
C THR A 4 27.03 43.94 57.50
N LEU A 5 26.30 44.11 56.39
CA LEU A 5 26.80 44.79 55.15
C LEU A 5 25.72 44.92 54.01
N ARG A 6 25.55 46.15 53.49
CA ARG A 6 25.32 46.68 52.10
C ARG A 6 24.41 45.94 51.09
N ILE A 7 23.40 46.54 50.44
CA ILE A 7 23.32 47.70 49.50
C ILE A 7 23.87 47.43 48.07
N LEU A 8 22.92 47.46 47.09
CA LEU A 8 22.95 47.92 45.67
C LEU A 8 23.59 47.09 44.54
N PHE A 9 23.04 47.36 43.33
CA PHE A 9 23.37 46.96 41.95
C PHE A 9 22.76 45.62 41.51
N LEU A 10 21.88 45.53 40.50
CA LEU A 10 21.89 46.19 39.20
C LEU A 10 20.45 46.27 38.61
N VAL A 11 19.92 47.48 38.43
CA VAL A 11 18.95 47.79 37.37
C VAL A 11 19.79 48.22 36.17
N LEU A 12 19.60 47.54 35.03
CA LEU A 12 19.89 47.91 33.63
C LEU A 12 20.48 46.73 32.85
N LEU A 13 19.60 45.99 32.18
CA LEU A 13 19.84 45.56 30.80
C LEU A 13 18.47 45.33 30.14
N THR A 14 18.10 46.31 29.31
CA THR A 14 17.48 46.13 27.99
C THR A 14 16.28 45.18 27.93
N ILE A 15 15.04 45.66 27.92
CA ILE A 15 14.34 46.04 26.67
C ILE A 15 14.96 45.36 25.44
N CYS A 16 14.70 44.06 25.31
CA CYS A 16 14.74 43.20 24.12
C CYS A 16 14.49 41.78 24.63
N THR A 17 13.25 41.39 24.91
CA THR A 17 12.46 40.71 23.86
C THR A 17 11.00 40.54 24.31
N PRO A 18 10.07 41.46 23.98
CA PRO A 18 8.66 41.13 23.95
C PRO A 18 8.28 40.72 22.51
N VAL A 19 8.94 39.69 21.93
CA VAL A 19 8.60 39.21 20.56
C VAL A 19 8.76 37.69 20.34
N ARG A 20 9.57 36.94 21.11
CA ARG A 20 9.72 35.49 20.87
C ARG A 20 8.63 34.58 21.47
N ARG A 21 7.48 35.16 21.84
CA ARG A 21 6.25 34.43 22.19
C ARG A 21 5.09 34.72 21.22
N LEU A 22 5.36 35.37 20.08
CA LEU A 22 4.44 35.30 18.95
C LEU A 22 4.57 33.91 18.33
N LEU A 23 3.47 33.16 18.45
CA LEU A 23 3.12 31.95 17.72
C LEU A 23 4.12 30.79 17.94
N ALA A 24 3.85 29.94 18.94
CA ALA A 24 3.99 28.54 18.64
C ALA A 24 2.95 28.29 17.53
N ASP A 25 3.40 28.27 16.28
CA ASP A 25 2.52 27.92 15.16
C ASP A 25 1.96 26.55 15.49
N ASP A 26 0.68 26.52 15.86
CA ASP A 26 0.01 25.27 16.15
C ASP A 26 -0.09 24.51 14.83
N PHE A 27 0.76 23.49 14.68
CA PHE A 27 0.77 22.65 13.49
C PHE A 27 -0.47 21.76 13.39
N ASN A 28 -1.39 21.79 14.37
CA ASN A 28 -2.67 21.12 14.27
C ASN A 28 -3.56 21.75 13.19
N VAL A 29 -4.27 20.89 12.48
CA VAL A 29 -5.18 21.28 11.40
C VAL A 29 -6.57 21.44 11.99
N THR A 30 -7.19 22.61 11.79
CA THR A 30 -8.58 22.84 12.21
C THR A 30 -9.56 22.12 11.30
N VAL A 31 -10.77 21.83 11.80
CA VAL A 31 -11.82 21.21 10.98
C VAL A 31 -12.23 22.10 9.80
N GLU A 32 -12.16 23.43 9.94
CA GLU A 32 -12.42 24.38 8.85
C GLU A 32 -11.38 24.26 7.73
N LEU A 33 -10.10 24.23 8.08
CA LEU A 33 -9.02 24.03 7.10
C LEU A 33 -9.14 22.64 6.45
N ALA A 34 -9.40 21.61 7.25
CA ALA A 34 -9.57 20.26 6.73
C ALA A 34 -10.77 20.14 5.77
N ARG A 35 -11.88 20.82 6.07
CA ARG A 35 -13.06 20.88 5.21
C ARG A 35 -12.75 21.58 3.88
N ASP A 36 -12.01 22.68 3.92
CA ASP A 36 -11.59 23.39 2.72
C ASP A 36 -10.69 22.52 1.85
N VAL A 37 -9.68 21.87 2.45
CA VAL A 37 -8.81 20.89 1.77
C VAL A 37 -9.63 19.78 1.11
N ALA A 38 -10.60 19.20 1.82
CA ALA A 38 -11.45 18.14 1.30
C ALA A 38 -12.27 18.58 0.08
N ALA A 39 -12.96 19.72 0.18
CA ALA A 39 -13.79 20.24 -0.90
C ALA A 39 -12.94 20.65 -2.12
N TYR A 40 -11.79 21.29 -1.88
CA TYR A 40 -10.86 21.70 -2.92
C TYR A 40 -10.26 20.49 -3.66
N THR A 41 -9.83 19.46 -2.93
CA THR A 41 -9.29 18.21 -3.50
C THR A 41 -10.27 17.60 -4.50
N VAL A 42 -11.50 17.32 -4.07
CA VAL A 42 -12.47 16.63 -4.92
C VAL A 42 -12.84 17.48 -6.15
N ALA A 43 -12.87 18.80 -6.02
CA ALA A 43 -13.11 19.67 -7.16
C ALA A 43 -11.97 19.67 -8.19
N ILE A 44 -10.72 19.83 -7.74
CA ILE A 44 -9.53 19.82 -8.60
C ILE A 44 -9.40 18.47 -9.31
N GLU A 45 -9.63 17.37 -8.61
CA GLU A 45 -9.56 16.02 -9.17
C GLU A 45 -10.71 15.71 -10.15
N ARG A 46 -11.79 16.48 -10.10
CA ARG A 46 -12.86 16.51 -11.11
C ARG A 46 -12.57 17.48 -12.27
N GLY A 47 -11.43 18.17 -12.24
CA GLY A 47 -11.06 19.19 -13.23
C GLY A 47 -11.84 20.50 -13.07
N SER A 48 -12.36 20.80 -11.87
CA SER A 48 -13.08 22.03 -11.57
C SER A 48 -12.21 22.98 -10.74
N GLU A 49 -12.01 24.20 -11.24
CA GLU A 49 -11.38 25.29 -10.50
C GLU A 49 -12.33 25.93 -9.47
N LYS A 50 -13.64 25.65 -9.58
CA LYS A 50 -14.66 26.14 -8.65
C LYS A 50 -15.11 25.02 -7.73
N TYR A 51 -15.29 25.34 -6.47
CA TYR A 51 -15.78 24.40 -5.47
C TYR A 51 -16.61 25.13 -4.40
N ASP A 52 -17.40 24.36 -3.68
CA ASP A 52 -18.21 24.83 -2.56
C ASP A 52 -17.75 24.11 -1.30
N VAL A 53 -17.17 24.84 -0.35
CA VAL A 53 -16.73 24.29 0.94
C VAL A 53 -17.87 23.59 1.69
N SER A 54 -19.11 24.06 1.53
CA SER A 54 -20.29 23.47 2.17
C SER A 54 -20.66 22.08 1.62
N SER A 55 -20.12 21.72 0.44
CA SER A 55 -20.27 20.37 -0.11
C SER A 55 -19.52 19.31 0.68
N ALA A 56 -18.49 19.69 1.45
CA ALA A 56 -17.73 18.79 2.32
C ALA A 56 -18.35 18.70 3.71
N ARG A 57 -19.00 17.57 3.99
CA ARG A 57 -19.60 17.24 5.28
C ARG A 57 -18.67 16.33 6.07
N LEU A 58 -18.27 16.75 7.27
CA LEU A 58 -17.55 15.87 8.21
C LEU A 58 -18.47 14.71 8.59
N VAL A 59 -18.02 13.49 8.38
CA VAL A 59 -18.78 12.27 8.68
C VAL A 59 -18.14 11.42 9.76
N TYR A 60 -16.81 11.50 9.93
CA TYR A 60 -16.07 10.76 10.95
C TYR A 60 -14.75 11.47 11.27
N GLN A 61 -14.16 11.18 12.43
CA GLN A 61 -12.82 11.62 12.78
C GLN A 61 -12.14 10.61 13.70
N ILE A 62 -10.82 10.46 13.56
CA ILE A 62 -9.99 9.69 14.50
C ILE A 62 -9.25 10.69 15.36
N ASN A 63 -9.39 10.58 16.67
CA ASN A 63 -8.72 11.45 17.63
C ASN A 63 -7.43 10.83 18.15
N ASN A 64 -6.44 11.67 18.41
CA ASN A 64 -5.29 11.32 19.21
C ASN A 64 -5.76 10.87 20.61
N PRO A 65 -5.47 9.62 21.02
CA PRO A 65 -6.02 9.07 22.26
C PRO A 65 -5.47 9.76 23.52
N VAL A 66 -4.31 10.43 23.41
CA VAL A 66 -3.67 11.13 24.53
C VAL A 66 -4.11 12.59 24.60
N LEU A 67 -4.11 13.28 23.45
CA LEU A 67 -4.37 14.73 23.40
C LEU A 67 -5.86 15.07 23.22
N GLY A 68 -6.69 14.12 22.78
CA GLY A 68 -8.11 14.36 22.50
C GLY A 68 -8.39 15.25 21.28
N ILE A 69 -7.36 15.58 20.50
CA ILE A 69 -7.46 16.38 19.27
C ILE A 69 -7.50 15.47 18.03
N PRO A 70 -8.10 15.89 16.91
CA PRO A 70 -8.19 15.06 15.71
C PRO A 70 -6.83 14.75 15.08
N ALA A 71 -6.58 13.49 14.75
CA ALA A 71 -5.44 13.01 13.97
C ALA A 71 -5.82 12.77 12.49
N ALA A 72 -7.10 12.49 12.21
CA ALA A 72 -7.64 12.41 10.85
C ALA A 72 -9.10 12.87 10.80
N TYR A 73 -9.48 13.55 9.72
CA TYR A 73 -10.85 13.99 9.45
C TYR A 73 -11.38 13.33 8.18
N PHE A 74 -12.60 12.81 8.22
CA PHE A 74 -13.24 12.15 7.07
C PHE A 74 -14.41 13.02 6.60
N PHE A 75 -14.37 13.43 5.33
CA PHE A 75 -15.40 14.23 4.70
C PHE A 75 -16.01 13.46 3.54
N ASN A 76 -17.34 13.43 3.46
CA ASN A 76 -18.03 13.17 2.20
C ASN A 76 -18.24 14.51 1.49
N VAL A 77 -17.96 14.55 0.19
CA VAL A 77 -17.96 15.76 -0.62
C VAL A 77 -18.95 15.60 -1.78
N GLY A 78 -20.03 16.37 -1.75
CA GLY A 78 -21.11 16.24 -2.73
C GLY A 78 -21.82 14.88 -2.63
N HIS A 79 -22.21 14.32 -3.78
CA HIS A 79 -22.95 13.06 -3.86
C HIS A 79 -22.06 11.80 -3.90
N ASP A 80 -20.87 11.94 -4.47
CA ASP A 80 -20.02 10.85 -4.97
C ASP A 80 -18.53 11.18 -4.82
N GLY A 81 -18.12 11.74 -3.68
CA GLY A 81 -16.73 12.00 -3.37
C GLY A 81 -16.46 11.93 -1.87
N TYR A 82 -15.20 11.67 -1.52
CA TYR A 82 -14.73 11.78 -0.14
C TYR A 82 -13.27 12.20 -0.08
N ALA A 83 -12.87 12.75 1.06
CA ALA A 83 -11.48 13.02 1.38
C ALA A 83 -11.21 12.77 2.87
N ILE A 84 -10.02 12.22 3.14
CA ILE A 84 -9.50 11.94 4.47
C ILE A 84 -8.29 12.84 4.66
N VAL A 85 -8.41 13.81 5.56
CA VAL A 85 -7.44 14.90 5.74
C VAL A 85 -6.68 14.68 7.04
N ALA A 86 -5.36 14.87 7.00
CA ALA A 86 -4.50 14.75 8.16
C ALA A 86 -4.76 15.85 9.20
N GLY A 87 -4.73 15.48 10.48
CA GLY A 87 -4.95 16.40 11.61
C GLY A 87 -3.74 17.24 12.02
N HIS A 88 -2.59 17.06 11.37
CA HIS A 88 -1.34 17.75 11.73
C HIS A 88 -0.49 18.04 10.49
N LYS A 89 0.08 19.24 10.45
CA LYS A 89 0.85 19.74 9.30
C LYS A 89 2.18 19.01 9.10
N ALA A 90 2.67 18.22 10.06
CA ALA A 90 3.81 17.34 9.84
C ALA A 90 3.54 16.22 8.80
N SER A 91 2.26 15.92 8.52
CA SER A 91 1.84 14.98 7.48
C SER A 91 1.53 15.70 6.17
N LEU A 92 1.60 14.98 5.05
CA LEU A 92 0.91 15.41 3.83
C LEU A 92 -0.59 15.69 4.11
N PRO A 93 -1.21 16.67 3.42
CA PRO A 93 -2.58 17.10 3.69
C PRO A 93 -3.62 15.98 3.59
N LEU A 94 -3.50 15.09 2.60
CA LEU A 94 -4.44 13.99 2.40
C LEU A 94 -3.82 12.66 2.85
N ILE A 95 -4.63 11.85 3.51
CA ILE A 95 -4.35 10.43 3.76
C ILE A 95 -4.91 9.61 2.60
N GLY A 96 -6.12 9.95 2.14
CA GLY A 96 -6.72 9.37 0.95
C GLY A 96 -7.96 10.12 0.49
N PHE A 97 -8.40 9.89 -0.73
CA PHE A 97 -9.57 10.55 -1.33
C PHE A 97 -10.17 9.73 -2.47
N SER A 98 -11.41 10.04 -2.83
CA SER A 98 -12.06 9.54 -4.04
C SER A 98 -12.98 10.61 -4.63
N VAL A 99 -13.16 10.55 -5.95
CA VAL A 99 -14.06 11.44 -6.71
C VAL A 99 -15.27 10.72 -7.28
N ASP A 100 -15.38 9.40 -7.05
CA ASP A 100 -16.45 8.55 -7.55
C ASP A 100 -16.97 7.52 -6.53
N ASP A 101 -16.77 7.80 -5.24
CA ASP A 101 -17.33 7.03 -4.15
C ASP A 101 -17.63 7.91 -2.93
N THR A 102 -18.47 7.43 -2.02
CA THR A 102 -18.89 8.12 -0.80
C THR A 102 -18.71 7.20 0.40
N LEU A 103 -18.06 7.68 1.45
CA LEU A 103 -17.82 6.86 2.64
C LEU A 103 -19.12 6.54 3.37
N ARG A 104 -19.26 5.25 3.70
CA ARG A 104 -20.32 4.74 4.57
C ARG A 104 -19.71 4.46 5.94
N VAL A 105 -19.81 5.42 6.85
CA VAL A 105 -19.12 5.34 8.17
C VAL A 105 -19.53 4.10 8.96
N ASP A 106 -20.80 3.69 8.87
CA ASP A 106 -21.32 2.51 9.55
C ASP A 106 -20.96 1.18 8.86
N ASP A 107 -20.31 1.23 7.68
CA ASP A 107 -19.94 0.08 6.84
C ASP A 107 -18.64 0.38 6.05
N MET A 108 -17.63 0.85 6.78
CA MET A 108 -16.30 1.05 6.21
C MET A 108 -15.57 -0.29 6.10
N ALA A 109 -14.88 -0.51 4.98
CA ALA A 109 -14.05 -1.69 4.82
C ALA A 109 -13.04 -1.80 5.98
N PRO A 110 -12.98 -2.93 6.71
CA PRO A 110 -12.08 -3.05 7.86
C PRO A 110 -10.61 -2.79 7.52
N ALA A 111 -10.17 -3.20 6.32
CA ALA A 111 -8.82 -2.95 5.81
C ALA A 111 -8.54 -1.45 5.58
N MET A 112 -9.54 -0.70 5.11
CA MET A 112 -9.44 0.74 4.91
C MET A 112 -9.37 1.49 6.23
N LEU A 113 -10.20 1.09 7.21
CA LEU A 113 -10.15 1.66 8.55
C LEU A 113 -8.78 1.42 9.20
N TRP A 114 -8.30 0.17 9.18
CA TRP A 114 -6.97 -0.19 9.68
C TRP A 114 -5.85 0.63 9.03
N TRP A 115 -5.95 0.86 7.71
CA TRP A 115 -4.98 1.67 6.96
C TRP A 115 -4.93 3.10 7.48
N VAL A 116 -6.10 3.72 7.66
CA VAL A 116 -6.18 5.12 8.12
C VAL A 116 -5.83 5.25 9.60
N GLU A 117 -6.19 4.27 10.43
CA GLU A 117 -5.78 4.20 11.83
C GLU A 117 -4.25 4.14 11.97
N SER A 118 -3.59 3.34 11.12
CA SER A 118 -2.12 3.28 11.06
C SER A 118 -1.49 4.65 10.73
N TYR A 119 -2.08 5.42 9.82
CA TYR A 119 -1.68 6.81 9.55
C TYR A 119 -1.97 7.74 10.73
N ALA A 120 -3.15 7.62 11.33
CA ALA A 120 -3.58 8.45 12.45
C ALA A 120 -2.67 8.25 13.67
N GLU A 121 -2.15 7.04 13.91
CA GLU A 121 -1.16 6.80 14.97
C GLU A 121 0.16 7.55 14.73
N MET A 122 0.66 7.55 13.49
CA MET A 122 1.86 8.33 13.14
C MET A 122 1.62 9.83 13.35
N ILE A 123 0.46 10.32 12.93
CA ILE A 123 0.05 11.71 13.12
C ILE A 123 -0.07 12.05 14.61
N ALA A 124 -0.66 11.16 15.40
CA ALA A 124 -0.76 11.32 16.85
C ALA A 124 0.62 11.42 17.53
N GLY A 125 1.59 10.62 17.06
CA GLY A 125 2.99 10.73 17.50
C GLY A 125 3.62 12.08 17.15
N ALA A 126 3.39 12.58 15.94
CA ALA A 126 3.87 13.90 15.51
C ALA A 126 3.25 15.05 16.30
N GLN A 127 1.96 14.94 16.65
CA GLN A 127 1.26 15.92 17.51
C GLN A 127 1.84 15.95 18.92
N LEU A 128 2.10 14.79 19.53
CA LEU A 128 2.71 14.69 20.87
C LEU A 128 4.11 15.30 20.92
N GLN A 129 4.86 15.19 19.83
CA GLN A 129 6.21 15.73 19.70
C GLN A 129 6.23 17.18 19.16
N HIS A 130 5.07 17.75 18.81
CA HIS A 130 4.95 19.04 18.14
C HIS A 130 5.89 19.18 16.93
N LEU A 131 5.96 18.14 16.09
CA LEU A 131 6.88 18.13 14.95
C LEU A 131 6.49 19.19 13.91
N PRO A 132 7.41 20.04 13.45
CA PRO A 132 7.14 20.92 12.32
C PRO A 132 7.05 20.11 11.01
N PRO A 133 6.33 20.61 9.98
CA PRO A 133 6.45 20.09 8.63
C PRO A 133 7.89 20.22 8.12
N SER A 134 8.32 19.25 7.30
CA SER A 134 9.47 19.46 6.41
C SER A 134 9.14 20.51 5.35
N ASP A 135 10.15 21.12 4.73
CA ASP A 135 9.94 22.13 3.68
C ASP A 135 9.05 21.61 2.52
N ALA A 136 9.22 20.34 2.17
CA ALA A 136 8.41 19.70 1.13
C ALA A 136 6.93 19.57 1.55
N VAL A 137 6.67 19.16 2.79
CA VAL A 137 5.31 19.02 3.33
C VAL A 137 4.66 20.40 3.55
N ALA A 138 5.42 21.37 4.07
CA ALA A 138 4.97 22.75 4.25
C ALA A 138 4.55 23.37 2.91
N LYS A 139 5.33 23.15 1.84
CA LYS A 139 4.97 23.58 0.49
C LYS A 139 3.65 22.96 0.02
N ARG A 140 3.41 21.67 0.29
CA ARG A 140 2.12 21.04 -0.03
C ARG A 140 0.97 21.71 0.70
N TRP A 141 1.10 21.98 2.00
CA TRP A 141 0.06 22.72 2.74
C TRP A 141 -0.19 24.12 2.16
N GLN A 142 0.86 24.84 1.76
CA GLN A 142 0.72 26.15 1.10
C GLN A 142 -0.02 26.05 -0.24
N GLU A 143 0.17 24.98 -1.01
CA GLU A 143 -0.55 24.77 -2.27
C GLU A 143 -2.07 24.58 -2.05
N TYR A 144 -2.46 23.91 -0.96
CA TYR A 144 -3.86 23.77 -0.57
C TYR A 144 -4.44 25.07 0.01
N GLU A 145 -3.75 25.71 0.95
CA GLU A 145 -4.22 26.96 1.59
C GLU A 145 -4.30 28.13 0.59
N GLY A 146 -3.41 28.15 -0.40
CA GLY A 146 -3.39 29.15 -1.46
C GLY A 146 -4.23 28.81 -2.70
N HIS A 147 -4.87 27.64 -2.72
CA HIS A 147 -5.62 27.11 -3.88
C HIS A 147 -4.82 27.18 -5.18
N THR A 148 -3.55 26.76 -5.15
CA THR A 148 -2.62 26.85 -6.29
C THR A 148 -2.33 25.53 -6.97
N LEU A 149 -2.98 24.44 -6.54
CA LEU A 149 -2.91 23.17 -7.26
C LEU A 149 -3.50 23.32 -8.66
N ASP A 150 -2.76 22.90 -9.67
CA ASP A 150 -3.28 22.84 -11.03
C ASP A 150 -4.43 21.84 -11.10
N ALA A 151 -5.55 22.23 -11.70
CA ALA A 151 -6.59 21.34 -12.21
C ALA A 151 -6.02 20.50 -13.37
N SER A 152 -5.07 19.64 -13.03
CA SER A 152 -4.25 18.91 -13.99
C SER A 152 -4.95 17.62 -14.40
N ALA A 153 -5.61 17.70 -15.56
CA ALA A 153 -6.17 16.60 -16.35
C ALA A 153 -7.27 15.78 -15.65
N GLY A 154 -8.51 15.93 -16.13
CA GLY A 154 -9.71 15.34 -15.53
C GLY A 154 -9.60 13.87 -15.12
N LYS A 155 -10.37 13.52 -14.07
CA LYS A 155 -10.59 12.18 -13.50
C LYS A 155 -9.44 11.20 -13.77
N ALA A 156 -8.49 11.08 -12.84
CA ALA A 156 -7.41 10.11 -12.92
C ALA A 156 -7.95 8.69 -13.26
N THR A 157 -7.74 8.20 -14.48
CA THR A 157 -8.26 6.90 -14.96
C THR A 157 -7.20 5.81 -15.06
N ASN A 158 -6.03 5.99 -14.44
CA ASN A 158 -4.92 5.03 -14.55
C ASN A 158 -5.03 3.92 -13.50
N TRP A 159 -6.06 3.08 -13.61
CA TRP A 159 -6.23 1.88 -12.80
C TRP A 159 -6.58 0.66 -13.66
N LEU A 160 -6.35 -0.54 -13.15
CA LEU A 160 -6.42 -1.79 -13.91
C LEU A 160 -7.71 -2.58 -13.70
N ILE A 161 -8.27 -2.55 -12.49
CA ILE A 161 -9.44 -3.33 -12.07
C ILE A 161 -10.63 -2.40 -11.88
N ASP A 162 -11.76 -2.77 -12.50
CA ASP A 162 -13.06 -2.10 -12.34
C ASP A 162 -14.02 -2.85 -11.40
N ASP A 163 -13.65 -4.07 -11.00
CA ASP A 163 -14.44 -4.88 -10.07
C ASP A 163 -14.63 -4.14 -8.74
N LYS A 164 -15.80 -4.34 -8.15
CA LYS A 164 -16.20 -3.88 -6.82
C LYS A 164 -16.81 -5.05 -6.07
N TRP A 165 -16.07 -6.17 -6.02
CA TRP A 165 -16.55 -7.38 -5.36
C TRP A 165 -16.51 -7.25 -3.84
N ASP A 166 -17.38 -8.00 -3.18
CA ASP A 166 -17.56 -8.02 -1.73
C ASP A 166 -17.32 -9.44 -1.19
N GLN A 167 -17.35 -9.61 0.12
CA GLN A 167 -17.19 -10.89 0.80
C GLN A 167 -18.51 -11.63 1.03
N GLY A 168 -19.64 -10.98 0.75
CA GLY A 168 -20.98 -11.56 0.87
C GLY A 168 -21.58 -11.38 2.26
N THR A 169 -22.80 -11.88 2.45
CA THR A 169 -23.56 -11.69 3.70
C THR A 169 -23.97 -13.02 4.32
N ALA A 170 -24.26 -13.00 5.61
CA ALA A 170 -24.63 -14.20 6.37
C ALA A 170 -25.97 -14.82 5.93
N THR A 171 -26.92 -14.04 5.40
CA THR A 171 -28.32 -14.47 5.19
C THR A 171 -28.82 -14.37 3.76
N ASN A 172 -28.14 -13.61 2.89
CA ASN A 172 -28.50 -13.47 1.48
C ASN A 172 -27.23 -13.57 0.62
N PRO A 173 -26.75 -14.78 0.35
CA PRO A 173 -25.42 -14.97 -0.21
C PRO A 173 -25.41 -14.65 -1.71
N THR A 174 -24.42 -13.84 -2.11
CA THR A 174 -24.04 -13.63 -3.51
C THR A 174 -22.63 -14.19 -3.70
N TYR A 175 -21.60 -13.43 -3.33
CA TYR A 175 -20.18 -13.79 -3.44
C TYR A 175 -19.81 -15.06 -2.65
N ASN A 176 -20.50 -15.31 -1.53
CA ASN A 176 -20.25 -16.41 -0.62
C ASN A 176 -21.22 -17.58 -0.76
N LEU A 177 -21.93 -17.70 -1.89
CA LEU A 177 -22.95 -18.75 -2.12
C LEU A 177 -22.46 -20.18 -1.87
N TYR A 178 -21.18 -20.46 -2.18
CA TYR A 178 -20.58 -21.79 -1.98
C TYR A 178 -19.71 -21.89 -0.72
N CYS A 179 -19.61 -20.81 0.06
CA CYS A 179 -18.90 -20.86 1.33
C CYS A 179 -19.66 -21.76 2.32
N PRO A 180 -18.95 -22.37 3.29
CA PRO A 180 -19.59 -23.21 4.31
C PRO A 180 -20.69 -22.45 5.08
N VAL A 181 -21.66 -23.20 5.59
CA VAL A 181 -22.70 -22.67 6.47
C VAL A 181 -22.38 -23.07 7.91
N HIS A 182 -22.32 -22.09 8.80
CA HIS A 182 -22.11 -22.28 10.24
C HIS A 182 -23.27 -21.60 11.00
N TYR A 183 -23.87 -22.29 11.99
CA TYR A 183 -25.06 -21.81 12.72
C TYR A 183 -26.17 -21.19 11.85
N HIS A 184 -26.48 -21.84 10.71
CA HIS A 184 -27.49 -21.36 9.73
C HIS A 184 -27.14 -20.04 9.02
N GLN A 185 -25.88 -19.60 9.10
CA GLN A 185 -25.36 -18.42 8.42
C GLN A 185 -24.25 -18.83 7.44
N PHE A 186 -24.22 -18.19 6.28
CA PHE A 186 -23.12 -18.38 5.33
C PHE A 186 -21.87 -17.70 5.86
N CYS A 187 -20.75 -18.43 5.90
CA CYS A 187 -19.45 -17.82 6.12
C CYS A 187 -19.13 -16.82 5.00
N VAL A 188 -18.37 -15.77 5.30
CA VAL A 188 -17.91 -14.81 4.28
C VAL A 188 -16.78 -15.41 3.45
N THR A 189 -16.53 -14.89 2.24
CA THR A 189 -15.45 -15.40 1.38
C THR A 189 -14.05 -15.18 1.98
N GLY A 190 -13.87 -14.08 2.72
CA GLY A 190 -12.58 -13.63 3.25
C GLY A 190 -11.87 -12.65 2.33
N CYS A 191 -11.09 -11.74 2.94
CA CYS A 191 -10.38 -10.68 2.22
C CYS A 191 -9.36 -11.22 1.22
N VAL A 192 -8.64 -12.31 1.58
CA VAL A 192 -7.66 -12.96 0.70
C VAL A 192 -8.31 -13.51 -0.56
N ALA A 193 -9.41 -14.26 -0.40
CA ALA A 193 -10.13 -14.83 -1.53
C ALA A 193 -10.71 -13.74 -2.43
N THR A 194 -11.28 -12.68 -1.83
CA THR A 194 -11.88 -11.56 -2.56
C THR A 194 -10.86 -10.76 -3.35
N ALA A 195 -9.71 -10.43 -2.76
CA ALA A 195 -8.63 -9.74 -3.45
C ALA A 195 -8.09 -10.58 -4.63
N LEU A 196 -7.85 -11.86 -4.40
CA LEU A 196 -7.34 -12.76 -5.45
C LEU A 196 -8.36 -13.01 -6.56
N ALA A 197 -9.64 -13.13 -6.24
CA ALA A 197 -10.68 -13.38 -7.24
C ALA A 197 -10.79 -12.24 -8.24
N GLN A 198 -10.76 -10.99 -7.78
CA GLN A 198 -10.76 -9.82 -8.67
C GLN A 198 -9.49 -9.76 -9.53
N ILE A 199 -8.31 -10.13 -8.99
CA ILE A 199 -7.09 -10.22 -9.81
C ILE A 199 -7.19 -11.36 -10.84
N VAL A 200 -7.76 -12.51 -10.46
CA VAL A 200 -7.99 -13.63 -11.39
C VAL A 200 -8.98 -13.25 -12.49
N HIS A 201 -10.03 -12.50 -12.14
CA HIS A 201 -11.02 -12.00 -13.07
C HIS A 201 -10.43 -10.97 -14.04
N TYR A 202 -9.60 -10.04 -13.55
CA TYR A 202 -8.86 -9.12 -14.42
C TYR A 202 -8.03 -9.84 -15.50
N TRP A 203 -7.36 -10.92 -15.11
CA TRP A 203 -6.59 -11.73 -16.05
C TRP A 203 -7.44 -12.67 -16.89
N GLN A 204 -8.70 -12.92 -16.48
CA GLN A 204 -9.57 -13.98 -16.99
C GLN A 204 -8.82 -15.31 -17.18
N TYR A 205 -8.04 -15.69 -16.15
CA TYR A 205 -7.16 -16.85 -16.22
C TYR A 205 -7.06 -17.61 -14.89
N PRO A 206 -7.05 -18.95 -14.92
CA PRO A 206 -7.12 -19.82 -16.10
C PRO A 206 -8.56 -20.16 -16.47
N ASN A 207 -8.82 -20.51 -17.73
CA ASN A 207 -10.12 -21.08 -18.11
C ASN A 207 -10.42 -22.40 -17.39
N VAL A 208 -9.38 -23.19 -17.10
CA VAL A 208 -9.46 -24.44 -16.32
C VAL A 208 -8.25 -24.51 -15.38
N GLY A 209 -8.47 -24.86 -14.13
CA GLY A 209 -7.41 -25.02 -13.13
C GLY A 209 -6.57 -26.29 -13.30
N ARG A 210 -5.85 -26.68 -12.24
CA ARG A 210 -5.00 -27.88 -12.19
C ARG A 210 -5.15 -28.61 -10.88
N TYR A 211 -5.03 -29.94 -10.95
CA TYR A 211 -5.13 -30.86 -9.81
C TYR A 211 -6.51 -30.88 -9.13
N THR A 212 -6.58 -31.67 -8.07
CA THR A 212 -7.71 -31.79 -7.16
C THR A 212 -7.19 -31.55 -5.74
N LYS A 213 -8.02 -30.95 -4.89
CA LYS A 213 -7.73 -30.76 -3.46
C LYS A 213 -8.89 -31.30 -2.63
N ALA A 214 -8.59 -32.17 -1.68
CA ALA A 214 -9.49 -32.44 -0.56
C ALA A 214 -9.25 -31.37 0.50
N TYR A 215 -10.29 -30.65 0.86
CA TYR A 215 -10.25 -29.55 1.82
C TYR A 215 -11.21 -29.85 2.95
N TYR A 216 -10.77 -29.66 4.19
CA TYR A 216 -11.58 -29.89 5.37
C TYR A 216 -11.95 -28.53 5.94
N PRO A 217 -13.20 -28.06 5.76
CA PRO A 217 -13.61 -26.75 6.25
C PRO A 217 -13.28 -26.58 7.72
N THR A 218 -12.49 -25.55 8.00
CA THR A 218 -12.20 -25.09 9.35
C THR A 218 -13.14 -23.95 9.69
N TYR A 219 -13.65 -23.94 10.93
CA TYR A 219 -14.60 -22.97 11.44
C TYR A 219 -14.01 -22.29 12.67
N THR A 220 -14.05 -20.97 12.69
CA THR A 220 -13.83 -20.18 13.91
C THR A 220 -15.02 -20.40 14.85
N VAL A 221 -14.77 -20.69 16.12
CA VAL A 221 -15.82 -20.90 17.12
C VAL A 221 -16.09 -19.62 17.89
N ASP A 222 -17.34 -19.15 17.89
CA ASP A 222 -17.73 -17.96 18.64
C ASP A 222 -17.40 -18.09 20.14
N GLY A 223 -16.62 -17.14 20.67
CA GLY A 223 -16.31 -17.03 22.09
C GLY A 223 -15.18 -17.94 22.61
N GLU A 224 -14.49 -18.69 21.74
CA GLU A 224 -13.29 -19.47 22.07
C GLU A 224 -12.17 -19.20 21.06
N ASP A 225 -10.91 -19.14 21.50
CA ASP A 225 -9.72 -19.08 20.64
C ASP A 225 -9.45 -20.43 19.93
N GLY A 226 -10.47 -21.02 19.30
CA GLY A 226 -10.44 -22.37 18.75
C GLY A 226 -10.94 -22.46 17.31
N ILE A 227 -10.13 -23.08 16.45
CA ILE A 227 -10.54 -23.51 15.11
C ILE A 227 -11.03 -24.96 15.18
N ARG A 228 -12.23 -25.24 14.67
CA ARG A 228 -12.77 -26.60 14.52
C ARG A 228 -12.66 -27.05 13.07
N THR A 229 -12.04 -28.20 12.84
CA THR A 229 -11.99 -28.82 11.52
C THR A 229 -13.18 -29.76 11.31
N SER A 230 -13.86 -29.63 10.18
CA SER A 230 -14.87 -30.58 9.72
C SER A 230 -14.27 -31.98 9.59
N ALA A 231 -14.99 -33.01 10.05
CA ALA A 231 -14.63 -34.40 9.80
C ALA A 231 -14.87 -34.82 8.33
N VAL A 232 -15.61 -34.02 7.57
CA VAL A 232 -15.98 -34.29 6.17
C VAL A 232 -15.25 -33.31 5.25
N ALA A 233 -14.52 -33.86 4.28
CA ALA A 233 -13.83 -33.09 3.26
C ALA A 233 -14.78 -32.64 2.14
N THR A 234 -14.62 -31.40 1.70
CA THR A 234 -15.06 -30.93 0.38
C THR A 234 -13.93 -31.16 -0.62
N THR A 235 -14.22 -31.82 -1.74
CA THR A 235 -13.20 -32.07 -2.78
C THR A 235 -13.43 -31.16 -3.97
N ILE A 236 -12.44 -30.34 -4.31
CA ILE A 236 -12.46 -29.45 -5.48
C ILE A 236 -11.53 -30.00 -6.55
N SER A 237 -12.10 -30.34 -7.72
CA SER A 237 -11.36 -30.77 -8.91
C SER A 237 -11.08 -29.57 -9.81
N PHE A 238 -10.08 -28.75 -9.46
CA PHE A 238 -9.68 -27.58 -10.24
C PHE A 238 -9.38 -27.91 -11.71
N ASN A 239 -8.86 -29.11 -11.99
CA ASN A 239 -8.61 -29.61 -13.36
C ASN A 239 -9.87 -29.93 -14.18
N GLN A 240 -11.05 -29.91 -13.57
CA GLN A 240 -12.35 -30.13 -14.22
C GLN A 240 -13.27 -28.90 -14.09
N THR A 241 -12.86 -27.88 -13.33
CA THR A 241 -13.59 -26.62 -13.19
C THR A 241 -13.30 -25.72 -14.38
N HIS A 242 -14.37 -25.27 -15.06
CA HIS A 242 -14.32 -24.20 -16.04
C HIS A 242 -14.78 -22.89 -15.38
N TYR A 243 -13.94 -21.87 -15.39
CA TYR A 243 -14.30 -20.55 -14.83
C TYR A 243 -14.97 -19.70 -15.91
N ASP A 244 -16.22 -19.30 -15.66
CA ASP A 244 -17.08 -18.61 -16.62
C ASP A 244 -16.96 -17.08 -16.47
N TYR A 245 -15.83 -16.53 -16.91
CA TYR A 245 -15.53 -15.10 -16.78
C TYR A 245 -16.51 -14.20 -17.54
N GLU A 246 -17.16 -14.69 -18.60
CA GLU A 246 -18.16 -13.92 -19.36
C GLU A 246 -19.40 -13.59 -18.52
N ASN A 247 -19.71 -14.44 -17.53
CA ASN A 247 -20.80 -14.23 -16.57
C ASN A 247 -20.31 -13.68 -15.22
N MET A 248 -19.13 -13.05 -15.16
CA MET A 248 -18.63 -12.40 -13.95
C MET A 248 -18.74 -10.87 -14.08
N PRO A 249 -19.87 -10.24 -13.69
CA PRO A 249 -19.99 -8.79 -13.75
C PRO A 249 -19.05 -8.12 -12.72
N ALA A 250 -18.68 -6.86 -12.99
CA ALA A 250 -17.83 -6.07 -12.09
C ALA A 250 -18.45 -5.84 -10.70
N SER A 251 -19.75 -6.07 -10.52
CA SER A 251 -20.42 -6.04 -9.22
C SER A 251 -21.60 -7.00 -9.22
N LEU A 252 -21.86 -7.63 -8.07
CA LEU A 252 -23.05 -8.42 -7.83
C LEU A 252 -24.01 -7.74 -6.86
N TYR A 253 -25.28 -7.93 -7.14
CA TYR A 253 -26.45 -7.60 -6.34
C TYR A 253 -27.30 -8.85 -6.17
N SER A 254 -28.17 -8.86 -5.18
CA SER A 254 -29.09 -9.98 -4.95
C SER A 254 -30.10 -10.22 -6.09
N THR A 255 -30.23 -9.28 -7.01
CA THR A 255 -31.11 -9.35 -8.18
C THR A 255 -30.43 -9.85 -9.46
N ASN A 256 -29.12 -10.10 -9.43
CA ASN A 256 -28.39 -10.65 -10.58
C ASN A 256 -28.89 -12.04 -10.97
N ASP A 257 -28.60 -12.47 -12.20
CA ASP A 257 -28.96 -13.81 -12.64
C ASP A 257 -28.23 -14.85 -11.78
N SER A 258 -28.90 -15.98 -11.53
CA SER A 258 -28.29 -17.10 -10.82
C SER A 258 -27.00 -17.61 -11.46
N VAL A 259 -26.84 -17.47 -12.79
CA VAL A 259 -25.62 -17.84 -13.50
C VAL A 259 -24.47 -16.91 -13.10
N GLU A 260 -24.71 -15.59 -13.05
CA GLU A 260 -23.70 -14.60 -12.68
C GLU A 260 -23.24 -14.79 -11.23
N ILE A 261 -24.20 -14.93 -10.31
CA ILE A 261 -23.91 -15.16 -8.88
C ILE A 261 -23.07 -16.43 -8.70
N LYS A 262 -23.45 -17.53 -9.38
CA LYS A 262 -22.73 -18.80 -9.28
C LYS A 262 -21.32 -18.72 -9.87
N ALA A 263 -21.12 -17.99 -10.97
CA ALA A 263 -19.82 -17.85 -11.60
C ALA A 263 -18.80 -17.19 -10.65
N VAL A 264 -19.14 -16.02 -10.10
CA VAL A 264 -18.27 -15.30 -9.16
C VAL A 264 -18.10 -16.08 -7.86
N ALA A 265 -19.19 -16.63 -7.28
CA ALA A 265 -19.10 -17.37 -6.03
C ALA A 265 -18.26 -18.65 -6.15
N GLN A 266 -18.30 -19.33 -7.31
CA GLN A 266 -17.46 -20.50 -7.55
C GLN A 266 -15.98 -20.11 -7.55
N LEU A 267 -15.62 -19.03 -8.22
CA LEU A 267 -14.25 -18.53 -8.23
C LEU A 267 -13.76 -18.18 -6.82
N MET A 268 -14.57 -17.40 -6.08
CA MET A 268 -14.28 -17.00 -4.69
C MET A 268 -14.04 -18.21 -3.79
N PHE A 269 -14.96 -19.17 -3.80
CA PHE A 269 -14.86 -20.35 -2.96
C PHE A 269 -13.67 -21.23 -3.34
N HIS A 270 -13.42 -21.45 -4.63
CA HIS A 270 -12.28 -22.25 -5.09
C HIS A 270 -10.94 -21.61 -4.72
N ILE A 271 -10.83 -20.28 -4.78
CA ILE A 271 -9.63 -19.57 -4.31
C ILE A 271 -9.47 -19.76 -2.80
N GLY A 272 -10.52 -19.57 -2.00
CA GLY A 272 -10.48 -19.80 -0.56
C GLY A 272 -10.03 -21.23 -0.21
N VAL A 273 -10.59 -22.24 -0.89
CA VAL A 273 -10.13 -23.63 -0.77
C VAL A 273 -8.67 -23.78 -1.18
N ALA A 274 -8.21 -23.13 -2.26
CA ALA A 274 -6.83 -23.25 -2.73
C ALA A 274 -5.82 -22.75 -1.69
N VAL A 275 -6.16 -21.68 -0.96
CA VAL A 275 -5.32 -21.05 0.08
C VAL A 275 -5.57 -21.56 1.50
N ASP A 276 -6.32 -22.67 1.65
CA ASP A 276 -6.64 -23.26 2.96
C ASP A 276 -7.30 -22.25 3.92
N ALA A 277 -8.27 -21.48 3.41
CA ALA A 277 -8.98 -20.50 4.23
C ALA A 277 -9.67 -21.15 5.44
N ASP A 278 -9.69 -20.48 6.58
CA ASP A 278 -10.50 -20.84 7.74
C ASP A 278 -11.78 -20.00 7.72
N TYR A 279 -12.90 -20.65 7.39
CA TYR A 279 -14.17 -19.96 7.14
C TYR A 279 -14.91 -19.62 8.42
N GLY A 280 -15.32 -18.36 8.57
CA GLY A 280 -16.18 -17.91 9.66
C GLY A 280 -17.31 -17.01 9.19
N VAL A 281 -18.35 -16.89 10.02
CA VAL A 281 -19.51 -16.02 9.75
C VAL A 281 -19.11 -14.55 9.82
N ASP A 282 -18.31 -14.19 10.81
CA ASP A 282 -17.86 -12.81 11.05
C ASP A 282 -16.49 -12.50 10.41
N GLY A 283 -15.86 -13.50 9.79
CA GLY A 283 -14.57 -13.35 9.13
C GLY A 283 -13.97 -14.68 8.71
N THR A 284 -13.30 -14.66 7.55
CA THR A 284 -12.56 -15.81 7.02
C THR A 284 -11.09 -15.44 6.89
N SER A 285 -10.21 -16.23 7.51
CA SER A 285 -8.75 -16.00 7.50
C SER A 285 -8.04 -16.89 6.48
N ALA A 286 -6.91 -16.42 5.96
CA ALA A 286 -5.99 -17.22 5.18
C ALA A 286 -4.57 -16.65 5.28
N VAL A 287 -3.56 -17.50 5.14
CA VAL A 287 -2.16 -17.11 5.29
C VAL A 287 -1.63 -16.56 3.97
N SER A 288 -1.30 -15.27 3.92
CA SER A 288 -0.80 -14.61 2.70
C SER A 288 0.48 -15.25 2.13
N ALA A 289 1.30 -15.89 2.97
CA ALA A 289 2.51 -16.60 2.54
C ALA A 289 2.21 -17.86 1.72
N ASP A 290 1.01 -18.45 1.84
CA ASP A 290 0.61 -19.64 1.09
C ASP A 290 0.09 -19.31 -0.32
N VAL A 291 -0.35 -18.07 -0.52
CA VAL A 291 -0.95 -17.58 -1.78
C VAL A 291 -0.07 -17.86 -3.00
N PRO A 292 1.24 -17.55 -3.04
CA PRO A 292 2.07 -17.84 -4.21
C PRO A 292 2.05 -19.31 -4.62
N SER A 293 2.11 -20.21 -3.63
CA SER A 293 2.13 -21.65 -3.86
C SER A 293 0.78 -22.17 -4.36
N ALA A 294 -0.32 -21.68 -3.78
CA ALA A 294 -1.68 -22.03 -4.14
C ALA A 294 -2.04 -21.57 -5.56
N MET A 295 -1.75 -20.31 -5.89
CA MET A 295 -2.06 -19.73 -7.21
C MET A 295 -1.24 -20.39 -8.32
N LYS A 296 0.02 -20.72 -8.06
CA LYS A 296 0.82 -21.51 -9.00
C LYS A 296 0.25 -22.92 -9.18
N ARG A 297 -0.07 -23.59 -8.07
CA ARG A 297 -0.44 -25.01 -8.07
C ARG A 297 -1.80 -25.25 -8.73
N TYR A 298 -2.82 -24.49 -8.33
CA TYR A 298 -4.21 -24.76 -8.72
C TYR A 298 -4.70 -23.83 -9.84
N PHE A 299 -4.20 -22.60 -9.90
CA PHE A 299 -4.59 -21.59 -10.91
C PHE A 299 -3.55 -21.37 -12.00
N LYS A 300 -2.44 -22.13 -11.99
CA LYS A 300 -1.40 -22.11 -13.05
C LYS A 300 -0.73 -20.74 -13.25
N TYR A 301 -0.73 -19.87 -12.23
CA TYR A 301 0.01 -18.60 -12.28
C TYR A 301 1.53 -18.83 -12.26
N LYS A 302 2.30 -17.83 -12.68
CA LYS A 302 3.75 -17.81 -12.49
C LYS A 302 4.10 -17.81 -10.99
N ASN A 303 5.35 -18.11 -10.68
CA ASN A 303 5.89 -17.84 -9.35
C ASN A 303 5.77 -16.34 -9.07
N SER A 304 5.01 -15.98 -8.03
CA SER A 304 5.00 -14.64 -7.46
C SER A 304 5.93 -14.59 -6.25
N THR A 305 6.49 -13.40 -6.01
CA THR A 305 7.38 -13.15 -4.87
C THR A 305 6.68 -12.23 -3.89
N GLN A 306 6.61 -12.63 -2.61
CA GLN A 306 6.16 -11.74 -1.55
C GLN A 306 7.28 -10.76 -1.18
N VAL A 307 6.96 -9.47 -1.20
CA VAL A 307 7.89 -8.38 -0.98
C VAL A 307 7.35 -7.50 0.14
N PHE A 308 8.14 -7.28 1.19
CA PHE A 308 7.72 -6.57 2.39
C PHE A 308 8.08 -5.08 2.32
N ARG A 309 7.17 -4.20 2.75
CA ARG A 309 7.37 -2.75 2.84
C ARG A 309 8.62 -2.36 3.65
N SER A 310 8.90 -3.12 4.71
CA SER A 310 10.03 -2.91 5.62
C SER A 310 11.40 -3.12 4.96
N SER A 311 11.44 -3.77 3.80
CA SER A 311 12.66 -4.01 3.03
C SER A 311 13.01 -2.85 2.08
N PHE A 312 12.30 -1.73 2.13
CA PHE A 312 12.46 -0.62 1.19
C PHE A 312 12.44 0.73 1.89
N SER A 313 13.17 1.69 1.30
CA SER A 313 12.86 3.12 1.47
C SER A 313 11.49 3.45 0.85
N ASP A 314 10.90 4.59 1.21
CA ASP A 314 9.63 5.05 0.65
C ASP A 314 9.66 5.11 -0.89
N ASN A 315 10.72 5.69 -1.46
CA ASN A 315 10.88 5.75 -2.91
C ASN A 315 11.05 4.36 -3.53
N GLY A 316 11.84 3.48 -2.92
CA GLY A 316 12.01 2.10 -3.40
C GLY A 316 10.71 1.30 -3.36
N TRP A 317 9.87 1.53 -2.35
CA TRP A 317 8.54 0.93 -2.25
C TRP A 317 7.61 1.46 -3.35
N ILE A 318 7.52 2.78 -3.49
CA ILE A 318 6.71 3.45 -4.51
C ILE A 318 7.10 2.99 -5.92
N ASP A 319 8.40 2.94 -6.23
CA ASP A 319 8.91 2.49 -7.53
C ASP A 319 8.58 1.02 -7.78
N THR A 320 8.63 0.17 -6.74
CA THR A 320 8.24 -1.24 -6.83
C THR A 320 6.76 -1.39 -7.16
N LEU A 321 5.89 -0.63 -6.50
CA LEU A 321 4.45 -0.66 -6.78
C LEU A 321 4.15 -0.19 -8.20
N ARG A 322 4.72 0.96 -8.61
CA ARG A 322 4.55 1.53 -9.95
C ARG A 322 5.02 0.60 -11.04
N TYR A 323 6.17 -0.04 -10.85
CA TYR A 323 6.70 -1.01 -11.80
C TYR A 323 5.67 -2.11 -12.12
N SER A 324 4.97 -2.65 -11.11
CA SER A 324 3.93 -3.66 -11.38
C SER A 324 2.77 -3.10 -12.20
N ILE A 325 2.28 -1.92 -11.84
CA ILE A 325 1.15 -1.26 -12.50
C ILE A 325 1.49 -0.87 -13.95
N ASP A 326 2.70 -0.37 -14.20
CA ASP A 326 3.18 -0.02 -15.55
C ASP A 326 3.24 -1.25 -16.47
N HIS A 327 3.54 -2.42 -15.89
CA HIS A 327 3.50 -3.71 -16.57
C HIS A 327 2.12 -4.38 -16.55
N LYS A 328 1.07 -3.60 -16.23
CA LYS A 328 -0.33 -4.02 -16.24
C LYS A 328 -0.63 -5.20 -15.30
N ALA A 329 0.10 -5.30 -14.20
CA ALA A 329 -0.15 -6.30 -13.17
C ALA A 329 -0.64 -5.63 -11.87
N PRO A 330 -1.93 -5.80 -11.52
CA PRO A 330 -2.43 -5.38 -10.21
C PRO A 330 -1.75 -6.19 -9.11
N LEU A 331 -1.59 -5.57 -7.95
CA LEU A 331 -0.88 -6.13 -6.81
C LEU A 331 -1.88 -6.61 -5.76
N TYR A 332 -1.77 -7.89 -5.42
CA TYR A 332 -2.27 -8.36 -4.13
C TYR A 332 -1.45 -7.69 -3.04
N PHE A 333 -2.13 -6.98 -2.14
CA PHE A 333 -1.55 -6.29 -1.01
C PHE A 333 -2.06 -6.96 0.27
N SER A 334 -1.15 -7.28 1.17
CA SER A 334 -1.45 -7.79 2.51
C SER A 334 -0.88 -6.87 3.56
N ALA A 335 -1.60 -6.68 4.66
CA ALA A 335 -1.13 -5.97 5.82
C ALA A 335 -1.60 -6.67 7.09
N SER A 336 -0.87 -6.55 8.19
CA SER A 336 -1.33 -7.06 9.49
C SER A 336 -0.83 -6.18 10.62
N SER A 337 -1.58 -6.17 11.73
CA SER A 337 -1.10 -5.56 12.96
C SER A 337 0.05 -6.39 13.60
N PRO A 338 0.80 -5.80 14.54
CA PRO A 338 1.59 -6.54 15.52
C PRO A 338 0.75 -7.61 16.26
N GLU A 339 1.39 -8.70 16.67
CA GLU A 339 0.74 -9.74 17.50
C GLU A 339 0.37 -9.15 18.87
N GLY A 340 -0.81 -9.50 19.39
CA GLY A 340 -1.29 -9.05 20.71
C GLY A 340 -2.01 -7.69 20.72
N GLY A 341 -2.44 -7.17 19.57
CA GLY A 341 -3.38 -6.04 19.49
C GLY A 341 -4.82 -6.46 19.88
N ASP A 342 -5.74 -5.50 19.97
CA ASP A 342 -7.14 -5.76 20.34
C ASP A 342 -7.93 -6.51 19.23
N ILE A 343 -9.27 -6.47 19.27
CA ILE A 343 -10.17 -7.13 18.30
C ILE A 343 -9.87 -6.80 16.82
N HIS A 344 -9.11 -5.74 16.54
CA HIS A 344 -8.67 -5.32 15.21
C HIS A 344 -7.31 -5.92 14.78
N ALA A 345 -6.74 -6.84 15.57
CA ALA A 345 -5.41 -7.42 15.35
C ALA A 345 -5.35 -8.54 14.30
N ASN A 346 -6.03 -8.34 13.17
CA ASN A 346 -6.17 -9.33 12.11
C ASN A 346 -5.38 -8.95 10.84
N GLY A 347 -5.07 -9.95 10.02
CA GLY A 347 -4.50 -9.72 8.69
C GLY A 347 -5.57 -9.23 7.71
N HIS A 348 -5.23 -8.23 6.91
CA HIS A 348 -6.03 -7.69 5.83
C HIS A 348 -5.39 -7.98 4.48
N ALA A 349 -6.21 -8.24 3.47
CA ALA A 349 -5.79 -8.34 2.08
C ALA A 349 -6.71 -7.48 1.19
N PHE A 350 -6.10 -6.79 0.23
CA PHE A 350 -6.77 -5.85 -0.67
C PHE A 350 -5.91 -5.71 -1.94
N ILE A 351 -6.30 -4.82 -2.85
CA ILE A 351 -5.68 -4.69 -4.17
C ILE A 351 -5.14 -3.28 -4.35
N CYS A 352 -3.88 -3.17 -4.75
CA CYS A 352 -3.32 -1.95 -5.32
C CYS A 352 -3.29 -2.10 -6.85
N HIS A 353 -4.03 -1.25 -7.57
CA HIS A 353 -4.27 -1.45 -9.01
C HIS A 353 -4.13 -0.18 -9.85
N GLY A 354 -3.53 0.89 -9.31
CA GLY A 354 -3.30 2.13 -10.04
C GLY A 354 -2.42 3.09 -9.26
N TYR A 355 -1.88 4.11 -9.93
CA TYR A 355 -1.25 5.25 -9.25
C TYR A 355 -1.70 6.56 -9.88
N HIS A 356 -1.73 7.60 -9.05
CA HIS A 356 -2.22 8.92 -9.44
C HIS A 356 -1.28 9.55 -10.48
N PRO A 357 -1.79 10.11 -11.60
CA PRO A 357 -0.93 10.60 -12.68
C PRO A 357 -0.12 11.84 -12.28
N SER A 358 -0.68 12.72 -11.45
CA SER A 358 -0.05 13.97 -11.00
C SER A 358 0.63 13.88 -9.63
N SER A 359 0.54 12.72 -8.95
CA SER A 359 1.09 12.55 -7.61
C SER A 359 1.92 11.29 -7.47
N THR A 360 3.11 11.41 -6.87
CA THR A 360 4.05 10.29 -6.76
C THR A 360 3.61 9.21 -5.77
N ASN A 361 2.80 9.58 -4.80
CA ASN A 361 2.63 8.78 -3.58
C ASN A 361 1.23 8.18 -3.43
N TYR A 362 0.28 8.48 -4.33
CA TYR A 362 -1.10 8.02 -4.20
C TYR A 362 -1.38 6.85 -5.13
N PHE A 363 -1.94 5.80 -4.57
CA PHE A 363 -2.23 4.56 -5.26
C PHE A 363 -3.72 4.20 -5.11
N ARG A 364 -4.29 3.64 -6.18
CA ARG A 364 -5.70 3.21 -6.19
C ARG A 364 -5.82 1.90 -5.42
N MET A 365 -6.60 1.93 -4.35
CA MET A 365 -6.94 0.76 -3.53
C MET A 365 -8.35 0.29 -3.86
N ASN A 366 -8.49 -1.03 -3.98
CA ASN A 366 -9.76 -1.74 -3.90
C ASN A 366 -9.72 -2.62 -2.65
N TRP A 367 -10.62 -2.36 -1.71
CA TRP A 367 -10.62 -3.00 -0.38
C TRP A 367 -11.39 -4.32 -0.32
N GLY A 368 -12.03 -4.74 -1.43
CA GLY A 368 -12.85 -5.95 -1.49
C GLY A 368 -14.11 -5.85 -0.63
N TRP A 369 -14.74 -4.66 -0.60
CA TRP A 369 -15.91 -4.34 0.23
C TRP A 369 -17.03 -3.66 -0.58
N GLY A 370 -17.34 -4.21 -1.76
CA GLY A 370 -18.42 -3.69 -2.60
C GLY A 370 -18.13 -2.30 -3.18
N GLY A 371 -16.86 -1.92 -3.23
CA GLY A 371 -16.37 -0.59 -3.61
C GLY A 371 -16.39 0.45 -2.48
N SER A 372 -16.86 0.11 -1.27
CA SER A 372 -16.92 1.04 -0.13
C SER A 372 -15.52 1.48 0.28
N GLY A 373 -15.23 2.77 0.14
CA GLY A 373 -13.94 3.36 0.49
C GLY A 373 -12.85 3.13 -0.56
N ASP A 374 -13.17 2.61 -1.75
CA ASP A 374 -12.21 2.51 -2.84
C ASP A 374 -11.78 3.91 -3.30
N GLY A 375 -10.47 4.10 -3.47
CA GLY A 375 -9.95 5.44 -3.76
C GLY A 375 -8.44 5.49 -3.81
N TRP A 376 -7.92 6.72 -3.81
CA TRP A 376 -6.51 7.03 -3.85
C TRP A 376 -5.97 7.19 -2.44
N TYR A 377 -5.01 6.36 -2.05
CA TYR A 377 -4.42 6.40 -0.72
C TYR A 377 -2.92 6.67 -0.81
N ASN A 378 -2.44 7.52 0.08
CA ASN A 378 -1.02 7.79 0.23
C ASN A 378 -0.30 6.48 0.65
N MET A 379 0.85 6.22 0.04
CA MET A 379 1.75 5.09 0.30
C MET A 379 3.09 5.52 0.89
N ALA A 380 3.34 6.83 0.99
CA ALA A 380 4.51 7.37 1.67
C ALA A 380 4.24 7.49 3.19
N SER A 381 5.28 7.33 3.99
CA SER A 381 5.25 7.71 5.41
C SER A 381 4.94 9.20 5.58
N ILE A 382 4.74 9.64 6.83
CA ILE A 382 4.21 10.97 7.19
C ILE A 382 4.94 12.13 6.49
N ASP A 383 6.21 11.96 6.12
CA ASP A 383 7.02 12.91 5.35
C ASP A 383 8.06 12.26 4.39
N GLY A 384 7.95 10.96 4.12
CA GLY A 384 9.02 10.22 3.43
C GLY A 384 10.19 9.81 4.34
N LEU A 385 10.14 10.16 5.62
CA LEU A 385 11.06 9.76 6.67
C LEU A 385 10.30 8.83 7.62
N ASN A 386 10.95 7.73 8.01
CA ASN A 386 10.44 6.89 9.09
C ASN A 386 10.08 7.79 10.29
N PRO A 387 8.88 7.65 10.89
CA PRO A 387 8.53 8.45 12.04
C PRO A 387 9.60 8.24 13.13
N PRO A 388 10.02 9.30 13.84
CA PRO A 388 10.87 9.13 15.01
C PRO A 388 10.21 8.11 15.92
N SER A 389 10.96 7.06 16.27
CA SER A 389 10.58 6.02 17.22
C SER A 389 9.89 6.65 18.45
N GLY A 390 8.57 6.61 18.49
CA GLY A 390 7.78 7.39 19.45
C GLY A 390 6.26 7.26 19.31
N GLY A 391 5.74 6.75 18.19
CA GLY A 391 4.39 6.17 18.14
C GLY A 391 4.33 4.92 19.02
N SER A 392 3.17 4.63 19.61
CA SER A 392 2.88 3.63 20.66
C SER A 392 3.31 2.17 20.39
N GLY A 393 4.01 1.87 19.30
CA GLY A 393 4.44 0.53 18.90
C GLY A 393 3.29 -0.40 18.49
N ARG A 394 2.04 0.10 18.49
CA ARG A 394 0.84 -0.71 18.25
C ARG A 394 0.48 -0.85 16.77
N TYR A 395 0.64 0.19 15.95
CA TYR A 395 0.47 0.12 14.50
C TYR A 395 1.60 0.89 13.81
N ASN A 396 2.68 0.18 13.47
CA ASN A 396 3.74 0.78 12.66
C ASN A 396 3.41 0.59 11.19
N PHE A 397 2.98 1.69 10.54
CA PHE A 397 2.64 1.77 9.12
C PHE A 397 3.64 1.08 8.18
N ASN A 398 4.93 1.06 8.54
CA ASN A 398 5.99 0.47 7.71
C ASN A 398 6.27 -1.02 8.03
N THR A 399 5.55 -1.63 8.98
CA THR A 399 5.76 -3.01 9.38
C THR A 399 4.61 -3.89 8.92
N ARG A 400 4.95 -5.12 8.49
CA ARG A 400 4.00 -6.19 8.13
C ARG A 400 3.04 -5.88 6.96
N GLN A 401 3.33 -4.84 6.18
CA GLN A 401 2.78 -4.67 4.83
C GLN A 401 3.61 -5.45 3.82
N ALA A 402 2.96 -6.09 2.86
CA ALA A 402 3.61 -6.81 1.77
C ALA A 402 2.76 -6.79 0.50
N VAL A 403 3.41 -6.96 -0.65
CA VAL A 403 2.75 -7.19 -1.94
C VAL A 403 3.25 -8.47 -2.60
N LEU A 404 2.43 -9.06 -3.47
CA LEU A 404 2.87 -10.15 -4.34
C LEU A 404 3.26 -9.61 -5.72
N MET A 405 4.57 -9.60 -6.00
CA MET A 405 5.12 -9.23 -7.30
C MET A 405 5.05 -10.41 -8.27
N GLY A 406 4.70 -10.15 -9.53
CA GLY A 406 4.77 -11.15 -10.61
C GLY A 406 3.63 -12.16 -10.63
N MET A 407 2.53 -11.91 -9.92
CA MET A 407 1.31 -12.74 -9.96
C MET A 407 0.57 -12.57 -11.30
N THR A 408 1.10 -13.21 -12.34
CA THR A 408 0.60 -13.14 -13.72
C THR A 408 0.43 -14.51 -14.38
N PRO A 409 -0.41 -14.63 -15.42
CA PRO A 409 -0.50 -15.84 -16.24
C PRO A 409 0.82 -16.20 -16.96
N PRO A 410 1.03 -17.46 -17.39
CA PRO A 410 2.23 -17.92 -18.09
C PRO A 410 2.54 -17.16 -19.39
N ASP A 411 1.53 -16.97 -20.24
CA ASP A 411 1.70 -16.46 -21.61
C ASP A 411 1.93 -14.95 -21.69
N ASP A 412 1.83 -14.23 -20.56
CA ASP A 412 2.26 -12.82 -20.48
C ASP A 412 3.79 -12.71 -20.26
N SER A 413 4.55 -13.67 -20.82
CA SER A 413 5.98 -13.91 -20.56
C SER A 413 6.89 -12.77 -20.99
N ASN A 414 6.41 -11.83 -21.81
CA ASN A 414 7.20 -10.68 -22.25
C ASN A 414 7.09 -9.44 -21.36
N ARG A 415 6.20 -9.40 -20.37
CA ARG A 415 6.04 -8.23 -19.47
C ARG A 415 6.90 -8.29 -18.20
N PHE A 416 7.27 -9.49 -17.77
CA PHE A 416 8.07 -9.71 -16.55
C PHE A 416 9.32 -10.59 -16.80
N ALA A 417 9.70 -10.82 -18.06
CA ALA A 417 10.99 -11.44 -18.37
C ALA A 417 12.12 -10.51 -17.90
N GLY A 418 12.81 -10.90 -16.83
CA GLY A 418 13.87 -10.10 -16.22
C GLY A 418 13.45 -9.29 -14.99
N VAL A 419 12.40 -9.68 -14.27
CA VAL A 419 12.14 -9.16 -12.91
C VAL A 419 13.29 -9.54 -11.98
N SER A 420 14.32 -8.71 -11.93
CA SER A 420 15.07 -8.50 -10.71
C SER A 420 14.29 -7.49 -9.90
N VAL A 421 13.60 -7.96 -8.86
CA VAL A 421 13.07 -7.07 -7.82
C VAL A 421 14.23 -6.18 -7.37
N PRO A 422 14.11 -4.84 -7.38
CA PRO A 422 15.16 -4.00 -6.83
C PRO A 422 15.21 -4.33 -5.34
N VAL A 423 16.28 -4.95 -4.86
CA VAL A 423 16.49 -5.12 -3.43
C VAL A 423 17.85 -4.56 -3.12
N ASP A 424 17.85 -3.37 -2.50
CA ASP A 424 18.93 -2.68 -1.79
C ASP A 424 20.36 -3.19 -2.04
N ALA A 425 20.77 -3.21 -3.30
CA ALA A 425 22.14 -3.48 -3.68
C ALA A 425 22.91 -2.16 -3.56
N VAL A 426 23.68 -2.01 -2.50
CA VAL A 426 24.56 -0.84 -2.38
C VAL A 426 25.79 -1.11 -3.22
N LEU A 427 25.90 -0.44 -4.36
CA LEU A 427 27.16 -0.41 -5.10
C LEU A 427 28.12 0.58 -4.43
N HIS A 428 29.36 0.16 -4.26
CA HIS A 428 30.45 0.98 -3.73
C HIS A 428 31.27 1.60 -4.88
N ALA A 429 32.22 2.46 -4.52
CA ALA A 429 33.10 3.09 -5.50
C ALA A 429 33.97 2.04 -6.20
N ALA A 430 34.04 2.13 -7.52
CA ALA A 430 34.85 1.24 -8.34
C ALA A 430 36.36 1.47 -8.10
N TYR A 431 37.16 0.41 -8.11
CA TYR A 431 38.61 0.47 -7.89
C TYR A 431 39.37 -0.59 -8.73
N PRO A 432 40.57 -0.32 -9.28
CA PRO A 432 41.17 1.01 -9.40
C PRO A 432 40.34 1.91 -10.32
N ASN A 433 40.36 3.21 -10.04
CA ASN A 433 39.69 4.21 -10.86
C ASN A 433 40.59 5.46 -10.93
N PRO A 434 41.25 5.74 -12.07
CA PRO A 434 41.06 5.10 -13.38
C PRO A 434 41.60 3.66 -13.49
N ALA A 435 40.94 2.83 -14.32
CA ALA A 435 41.27 1.44 -14.58
C ALA A 435 42.00 1.27 -15.92
N ALA A 436 43.08 0.48 -15.96
CA ALA A 436 43.86 0.21 -17.19
C ALA A 436 43.55 -1.16 -17.82
N TYR A 437 43.27 -2.17 -16.99
CA TYR A 437 43.06 -3.55 -17.45
C TYR A 437 41.82 -4.19 -16.84
N GLN A 438 41.56 -3.88 -15.56
CA GLN A 438 40.40 -4.37 -14.83
C GLN A 438 39.87 -3.30 -13.86
N VAL A 439 38.57 -3.34 -13.62
CA VAL A 439 37.90 -2.57 -12.56
C VAL A 439 37.09 -3.51 -11.67
N MET A 440 37.11 -3.23 -10.38
CA MET A 440 36.36 -3.92 -9.35
C MET A 440 35.23 -3.03 -8.86
N ILE A 441 34.02 -3.57 -8.79
CA ILE A 441 32.85 -2.87 -8.25
C ILE A 441 32.37 -3.66 -7.04
N PRO A 442 32.73 -3.25 -5.81
CA PRO A 442 32.23 -3.90 -4.60
C PRO A 442 30.74 -3.60 -4.43
N TYR A 443 30.01 -4.54 -3.86
CA TYR A 443 28.59 -4.39 -3.59
C TYR A 443 28.19 -5.11 -2.30
N SER A 444 27.15 -4.59 -1.66
CA SER A 444 26.46 -5.21 -0.54
C SER A 444 25.04 -5.56 -0.99
N LEU A 445 24.63 -6.82 -0.91
CA LEU A 445 23.28 -7.29 -1.25
C LEU A 445 22.67 -8.06 -0.06
N GLN A 446 21.43 -7.77 0.30
CA GLN A 446 20.76 -8.48 1.39
C GLN A 446 20.62 -9.99 1.12
N GLN A 447 20.63 -10.79 2.18
CA GLN A 447 20.39 -12.24 2.07
C GLN A 447 19.02 -12.51 1.42
N ASN A 448 18.94 -13.56 0.59
CA ASN A 448 17.75 -13.95 -0.18
C ASN A 448 17.25 -12.92 -1.23
N SER A 449 18.10 -11.97 -1.64
CA SER A 449 17.81 -10.99 -2.69
C SER A 449 18.54 -11.30 -3.99
N SER A 450 18.01 -10.83 -5.12
CA SER A 450 18.68 -10.91 -6.43
C SER A 450 18.71 -9.55 -7.10
N ALA A 451 19.89 -9.10 -7.54
CA ALA A 451 20.05 -7.81 -8.20
C ALA A 451 20.84 -7.95 -9.52
N VAL A 452 20.59 -7.06 -10.47
CA VAL A 452 21.31 -7.01 -11.74
C VAL A 452 22.08 -5.70 -11.82
N MET A 453 23.41 -5.79 -11.93
CA MET A 453 24.27 -4.66 -12.22
C MET A 453 24.44 -4.50 -13.74
N GLN A 454 24.32 -3.27 -14.23
CA GLN A 454 24.53 -2.90 -15.63
C GLN A 454 25.64 -1.85 -15.73
N VAL A 455 26.42 -1.91 -16.82
CA VAL A 455 27.44 -0.92 -17.17
C VAL A 455 27.13 -0.34 -18.55
N PHE A 456 27.27 0.97 -18.69
CA PHE A 456 26.99 1.74 -19.90
C PHE A 456 28.19 2.62 -20.27
N ASP A 457 28.36 2.89 -21.56
CA ASP A 457 29.21 3.99 -22.01
C ASP A 457 28.47 5.35 -21.91
N VAL A 458 29.16 6.45 -22.20
CA VAL A 458 28.57 7.82 -22.14
C VAL A 458 27.45 8.05 -23.16
N THR A 459 27.30 7.21 -24.18
CA THR A 459 26.20 7.30 -25.16
C THR A 459 24.95 6.55 -24.69
N GLY A 460 25.04 5.83 -23.56
CA GLY A 460 23.95 5.01 -23.02
C GLY A 460 23.93 3.58 -23.58
N ARG A 461 24.93 3.17 -24.38
CA ARG A 461 25.04 1.79 -24.86
C ARG A 461 25.45 0.87 -23.71
N GLN A 462 24.71 -0.21 -23.49
CA GLN A 462 25.03 -1.22 -22.49
C GLN A 462 26.30 -1.99 -22.91
N MET A 463 27.32 -1.92 -22.05
CA MET A 463 28.62 -2.58 -22.22
C MET A 463 28.64 -3.95 -21.52
N GLU A 464 28.00 -4.07 -20.35
CA GLU A 464 28.00 -5.29 -19.55
C GLU A 464 26.78 -5.41 -18.64
N GLN A 465 26.45 -6.64 -18.26
CA GLN A 465 25.41 -6.97 -17.29
C GLN A 465 25.83 -8.17 -16.44
N ARG A 466 25.60 -8.09 -15.12
CA ARG A 466 25.93 -9.16 -14.16
C ARG A 466 24.83 -9.35 -13.14
N VAL A 467 24.52 -10.61 -12.85
CA VAL A 467 23.66 -10.99 -11.72
C VAL A 467 24.51 -11.00 -10.45
N LEU A 468 24.05 -10.30 -9.42
CA LEU A 468 24.70 -10.23 -8.12
C LEU A 468 24.17 -11.36 -7.23
N VAL A 469 25.07 -11.98 -6.47
CA VAL A 469 24.72 -12.99 -5.47
C VAL A 469 24.50 -12.35 -4.10
N PRO A 470 23.56 -12.85 -3.26
CA PRO A 470 23.33 -12.33 -1.91
C PRO A 470 24.62 -12.27 -1.07
N GLY A 471 24.76 -11.23 -0.26
CA GLY A 471 25.92 -10.98 0.61
C GLY A 471 26.82 -9.84 0.13
N GLU A 472 27.97 -9.71 0.78
CA GLU A 472 29.06 -8.85 0.34
C GLU A 472 29.80 -9.53 -0.82
N GLY A 473 30.06 -8.78 -1.89
CA GLY A 473 30.76 -9.31 -3.06
C GLY A 473 31.39 -8.22 -3.91
N GLU A 474 32.00 -8.65 -5.01
CA GLU A 474 32.60 -7.75 -5.97
C GLU A 474 32.40 -8.26 -7.40
N VAL A 475 32.12 -7.33 -8.32
CA VAL A 475 32.11 -7.63 -9.74
C VAL A 475 33.44 -7.23 -10.34
N ARG A 476 34.09 -8.17 -11.04
CA ARG A 476 35.34 -7.94 -11.78
C ARG A 476 35.03 -7.74 -13.26
N ILE A 477 35.44 -6.60 -13.82
CA ILE A 477 35.27 -6.30 -15.24
C ILE A 477 36.63 -6.11 -15.89
N ASN A 478 36.89 -6.86 -16.97
CA ASN A 478 38.07 -6.66 -17.81
C ASN A 478 37.79 -5.52 -18.81
N VAL A 479 38.51 -4.41 -18.65
CA VAL A 479 38.33 -3.19 -19.46
C VAL A 479 39.40 -3.02 -20.54
N THR A 480 40.24 -4.03 -20.79
CA THR A 480 41.35 -3.94 -21.75
C THR A 480 40.87 -3.63 -23.18
N ALA A 481 39.66 -4.09 -23.53
CA ALA A 481 39.05 -3.83 -24.84
C ALA A 481 38.12 -2.59 -24.84
N TYR A 482 37.94 -1.93 -23.70
CA TYR A 482 37.06 -0.77 -23.58
C TYR A 482 37.78 0.46 -24.14
N PRO A 483 37.14 1.29 -24.98
CA PRO A 483 37.67 2.59 -25.33
C PRO A 483 37.96 3.43 -24.08
N LYS A 484 39.03 4.24 -24.12
CA LYS A 484 39.35 5.18 -23.04
C LYS A 484 38.20 6.16 -22.84
N GLY A 485 37.74 6.35 -21.61
CA GLY A 485 36.58 7.21 -21.34
C GLY A 485 35.89 6.94 -20.01
N ILE A 486 34.75 7.61 -19.82
CA ILE A 486 33.91 7.46 -18.63
C ILE A 486 32.86 6.38 -18.90
N TYR A 487 32.64 5.52 -17.91
CA TYR A 487 31.61 4.50 -17.93
C TYR A 487 30.71 4.68 -16.72
N LEU A 488 29.42 4.43 -16.91
CA LEU A 488 28.41 4.53 -15.87
C LEU A 488 27.96 3.14 -15.45
N TYR A 489 27.66 2.94 -14.18
CA TYR A 489 27.18 1.67 -13.67
C TYR A 489 26.09 1.86 -12.62
N ARG A 490 25.12 0.95 -12.59
CA ARG A 490 24.03 0.92 -11.61
C ARG A 490 23.53 -0.50 -11.38
N VAL A 491 22.78 -0.68 -10.32
CA VAL A 491 21.83 -1.79 -10.19
C VAL A 491 20.52 -1.33 -10.80
N GLN A 492 19.75 -2.23 -11.41
CA GLN A 492 18.43 -1.91 -11.97
C GLN A 492 17.54 -1.25 -10.89
N GLY A 493 17.09 -0.01 -11.16
CA GLY A 493 16.33 0.81 -10.19
C GLY A 493 17.17 1.57 -9.14
N GLY A 494 18.50 1.38 -9.10
CA GLY A 494 19.40 2.04 -8.15
C GLY A 494 20.11 3.29 -8.69
N ALA A 495 20.82 3.99 -7.79
CA ALA A 495 21.59 5.19 -8.13
C ALA A 495 22.75 4.88 -9.11
N MET A 496 22.98 5.79 -10.06
CA MET A 496 24.05 5.71 -11.04
C MET A 496 25.40 6.17 -10.45
N ARG A 497 26.46 5.41 -10.73
CA ARG A 497 27.86 5.73 -10.40
C ARG A 497 28.73 5.69 -11.65
N LYS A 498 30.01 6.05 -11.54
CA LYS A 498 30.95 6.11 -12.68
C LYS A 498 32.34 5.60 -12.36
N PHE A 499 33.03 5.10 -13.38
CA PHE A 499 34.47 4.84 -13.38
C PHE A 499 35.11 5.30 -14.70
N VAL A 500 36.43 5.42 -14.72
CA VAL A 500 37.22 5.88 -15.87
C VAL A 500 38.12 4.76 -16.36
N VAL A 501 38.17 4.52 -17.67
CA VAL A 501 39.15 3.64 -18.33
C VAL A 501 40.24 4.50 -18.97
N GLN A 502 41.51 4.18 -18.70
CA GLN A 502 42.69 4.96 -19.13
C GLN A 502 43.65 4.22 -20.05
#